data_AF-A0A4P9XZP9-F1
#
_entry.id   AF-A0A4P9XZP9-F1
#
_cell.length_a   1.000
_cell.length_b   1.000
_cell.length_c   1.000
_cell.angle_alpha   90.00
_cell.angle_beta   90.00
_cell.angle_gamma   90.00
#
_symmetry.space_group_name_H-M   'P 1'
#
loop_
_entity.id
_entity.type
_entity.pdbx_description
1 polymer ?
#
loop_
_entity_poly.entity_id
_entity_poly.type
_entity_poly.pdbx_seq_one_letter_code
_entity_poly.pdbx_strand_id
1 'polypeptide(L)'
;MSSATKVETNPRGIPKAIFVDNVEKYVAEGDGVENRLKQFAEMVSKYKFMESNLLQRKKNLLNKKPELEKSLEMVQFLASRKDSDKSIETHYELNDTLYAKARIPSTNTVNLWLG
;
A
#
# COMPACT_ATOMS: atom_id res chain seq x y z
N MET A 1 10.04 -40.12 -18.23
CA MET A 1 10.59 -39.10 -17.32
C MET A 1 9.76 -37.83 -17.53
N SER A 2 8.60 -37.71 -16.88
CA SER A 2 7.71 -36.56 -17.03
C SER A 2 8.28 -35.38 -16.24
N SER A 3 8.65 -34.31 -16.93
CA SER A 3 9.22 -33.12 -16.33
C SER A 3 8.11 -32.36 -15.60
N ALA A 4 7.99 -32.55 -14.30
CA ALA A 4 7.19 -31.69 -13.44
C ALA A 4 7.77 -30.27 -13.51
N THR A 5 7.18 -29.41 -14.35
CA THR A 5 7.57 -28.01 -14.52
C THR A 5 7.44 -27.32 -13.17
N LYS A 6 8.57 -27.05 -12.50
CA LYS A 6 8.64 -26.31 -11.24
C LYS A 6 7.89 -25.00 -11.43
N VAL A 7 6.81 -24.79 -10.69
CA VAL A 7 6.03 -23.55 -10.74
C VAL A 7 6.88 -22.45 -10.11
N GLU A 8 7.53 -21.65 -10.96
CA GLU A 8 8.30 -20.50 -10.53
C GLU A 8 7.41 -19.56 -9.73
N THR A 9 7.90 -19.13 -8.57
CA THR A 9 7.14 -18.31 -7.63
C THR A 9 7.96 -17.06 -7.32
N ASN A 10 7.30 -15.90 -7.26
CA ASN A 10 8.00 -14.66 -6.89
C ASN A 10 8.29 -14.61 -5.37
N PRO A 11 9.08 -13.64 -4.87
CA PRO A 11 9.37 -13.48 -3.43
C PRO A 11 8.15 -13.29 -2.52
N ARG A 12 6.96 -13.08 -3.11
CA ARG A 12 5.69 -12.90 -2.39
C ARG A 12 4.82 -14.15 -2.44
N GLY A 13 5.36 -15.28 -2.91
CA GLY A 13 4.63 -16.55 -2.97
C GLY A 13 3.63 -16.64 -4.13
N ILE A 14 3.68 -15.72 -5.10
CA ILE A 14 2.76 -15.70 -6.25
C ILE A 14 3.28 -16.67 -7.32
N PRO A 15 2.54 -17.75 -7.66
CA PRO A 15 2.88 -18.61 -8.77
C PRO A 15 2.93 -17.83 -10.09
N LYS A 16 3.87 -18.14 -10.96
CA LYS A 16 3.91 -17.59 -12.32
C LYS A 16 2.80 -18.24 -13.14
N ALA A 17 2.02 -17.42 -13.83
CA ALA A 17 1.04 -17.92 -14.78
C ALA A 17 1.77 -18.59 -15.96
N ILE A 18 1.45 -19.85 -16.21
CA ILE A 18 1.93 -20.58 -17.38
C ILE A 18 1.02 -20.29 -18.57
N PHE A 19 1.61 -20.04 -19.72
CA PHE A 19 0.88 -19.99 -20.99
C PHE A 19 0.79 -21.41 -21.54
N VAL A 20 -0.39 -21.80 -22.00
CA VAL A 20 -0.65 -23.13 -22.54
C VAL A 20 -0.94 -22.99 -24.03
N ASP A 21 0.05 -23.30 -24.86
CA ASP A 21 -0.06 -23.22 -26.33
C ASP A 21 -1.00 -24.29 -26.92
N ASN A 22 -1.00 -25.49 -26.33
CA ASN A 22 -1.81 -26.61 -26.79
C ASN A 22 -2.54 -27.26 -25.60
N VAL A 23 -3.85 -27.02 -25.52
CA VAL A 23 -4.70 -27.47 -24.42
C VAL A 23 -4.84 -28.99 -24.40
N GLU A 24 -4.97 -29.64 -25.55
CA GLU A 24 -5.13 -31.09 -25.66
C GLU A 24 -3.92 -31.83 -25.07
N LYS A 25 -2.70 -31.42 -25.47
CA LYS A 25 -1.46 -31.99 -24.93
C LYS A 25 -1.32 -31.71 -23.43
N TYR A 26 -1.59 -30.48 -23.02
CA TYR A 26 -1.46 -30.06 -21.63
C TYR A 26 -2.40 -30.80 -20.67
N VAL A 27 -3.60 -31.16 -21.15
CA VAL A 27 -4.58 -31.94 -20.38
C VAL A 27 -4.28 -33.44 -20.45
N ALA A 28 -3.82 -33.94 -21.61
CA ALA A 28 -3.46 -35.35 -21.80
C ALA A 28 -2.21 -35.78 -21.01
N GLU A 29 -1.26 -34.87 -20.78
CA GLU A 29 -0.06 -35.12 -19.95
C GLU A 29 -0.32 -35.11 -18.43
N GLY A 30 -1.56 -34.91 -17.99
CA GLY A 30 -1.94 -34.78 -16.57
C GLY A 30 -2.88 -35.86 -16.03
N ASP A 31 -3.23 -35.72 -14.75
CA ASP A 31 -4.14 -36.61 -14.00
C ASP A 31 -5.63 -36.39 -14.34
N GLY A 32 -5.96 -36.11 -15.61
CA GLY A 32 -7.33 -35.90 -16.10
C GLY A 32 -7.85 -34.45 -16.03
N VAL A 33 -8.92 -34.19 -16.78
CA VAL A 33 -9.51 -32.84 -17.00
C VAL A 33 -9.97 -32.19 -15.70
N GLU A 34 -10.66 -32.95 -14.85
CA GLU A 34 -11.27 -32.42 -13.62
C GLU A 34 -10.22 -31.91 -12.63
N ASN A 35 -9.12 -32.63 -12.47
CA ASN A 35 -8.01 -32.23 -11.60
C ASN A 35 -7.32 -30.97 -12.13
N ARG A 36 -7.16 -30.83 -13.46
CA ARG A 36 -6.62 -29.59 -14.06
C ARG A 36 -7.52 -28.39 -13.83
N LEU A 37 -8.84 -28.54 -13.98
CA LEU A 37 -9.80 -27.48 -13.69
C LEU A 37 -9.76 -27.04 -12.22
N LYS A 38 -9.64 -27.99 -11.28
CA LYS A 38 -9.45 -27.68 -9.85
C LYS A 38 -8.18 -26.86 -9.60
N GLN A 39 -7.05 -27.26 -10.20
CA GLN A 39 -5.78 -26.52 -10.10
C GLN A 39 -5.90 -25.09 -10.63
N PHE A 40 -6.58 -24.88 -11.76
CA PHE A 40 -6.82 -23.53 -12.28
C PHE A 40 -7.72 -22.70 -11.36
N ALA A 41 -8.79 -23.28 -10.80
CA ALA A 41 -9.67 -22.60 -9.85
C ALA A 41 -8.92 -22.17 -8.58
N GLU A 42 -8.03 -23.03 -8.05
CA GLU A 42 -7.15 -22.69 -6.94
C GLU A 42 -6.20 -21.55 -7.30
N MET A 43 -5.59 -21.59 -8.50
CA MET A 43 -4.65 -20.57 -8.93
C MET A 43 -5.32 -19.20 -9.13
N VAL A 44 -6.53 -19.18 -9.72
CA VAL A 44 -7.35 -17.96 -9.84
C VAL A 44 -7.70 -17.40 -8.46
N SER A 45 -8.05 -18.26 -7.50
CA SER A 45 -8.36 -17.85 -6.13
C SER A 45 -7.16 -17.20 -5.44
N LYS A 46 -5.95 -17.77 -5.62
CA LYS A 46 -4.70 -17.18 -5.13
C LYS A 46 -4.47 -15.80 -5.74
N TYR A 47 -4.57 -15.66 -7.07
CA TYR A 47 -4.38 -14.38 -7.74
C TYR A 47 -5.34 -13.30 -7.24
N LYS A 48 -6.64 -13.61 -7.13
CA LYS A 48 -7.64 -12.68 -6.61
C LYS A 48 -7.33 -12.22 -5.18
N PHE A 49 -6.91 -13.14 -4.32
CA PHE A 49 -6.51 -12.79 -2.95
C PHE A 49 -5.32 -11.81 -2.94
N MET A 50 -4.31 -12.09 -3.75
CA MET A 50 -3.09 -11.27 -3.82
C MET A 50 -3.34 -9.91 -4.46
N GLU A 51 -4.21 -9.85 -5.47
CA GLU A 51 -4.71 -8.61 -6.08
C GLU A 51 -5.43 -7.75 -5.04
N SER A 52 -6.38 -8.33 -4.29
CA SER A 52 -7.11 -7.62 -3.24
C SER A 52 -6.16 -7.02 -2.20
N ASN A 53 -5.19 -7.79 -1.73
CA ASN A 53 -4.17 -7.31 -0.80
C ASN A 53 -3.32 -6.16 -1.37
N LEU A 54 -2.96 -6.24 -2.65
CA LEU A 54 -2.20 -5.19 -3.34
C LEU A 54 -3.02 -3.91 -3.47
N LEU A 55 -4.28 -4.03 -3.89
CA LEU A 55 -5.19 -2.90 -4.02
C LEU A 55 -5.44 -2.22 -2.67
N GLN A 56 -5.60 -3.00 -1.59
CA GLN A 56 -5.77 -2.45 -0.25
C GLN A 56 -4.51 -1.71 0.22
N ARG A 57 -3.31 -2.27 0.01
CA ARG A 57 -2.04 -1.60 0.31
C ARG A 57 -1.88 -0.30 -0.48
N LYS A 58 -2.18 -0.33 -1.79
CA LYS A 58 -2.16 0.84 -2.65
C LYS A 58 -3.12 1.92 -2.12
N LYS A 59 -4.36 1.55 -1.78
CA LYS A 59 -5.35 2.46 -1.19
C LYS A 59 -4.84 3.10 0.10
N ASN A 60 -4.28 2.31 1.01
CA ASN A 60 -3.72 2.82 2.27
C ASN A 60 -2.57 3.81 2.02
N LEU A 61 -1.68 3.52 1.08
CA LEU A 61 -0.57 4.44 0.73
C LEU A 61 -1.10 5.74 0.10
N LEU A 62 -2.09 5.65 -0.79
CA LEU A 62 -2.73 6.82 -1.39
C LEU A 62 -3.46 7.68 -0.36
N ASN A 63 -4.06 7.07 0.67
CA ASN A 63 -4.68 7.81 1.77
C ASN A 63 -3.66 8.50 2.68
N LYS A 64 -2.51 7.86 2.93
CA LYS A 64 -1.43 8.43 3.77
C LYS A 64 -0.65 9.55 3.07
N LYS A 65 -0.50 9.47 1.74
CA LYS A 65 0.22 10.46 0.95
C LYS A 65 -0.21 11.93 1.24
N PRO A 66 -1.50 12.30 1.14
CA PRO A 66 -1.92 13.69 1.37
C PRO A 66 -1.73 14.14 2.83
N GLU A 67 -1.81 13.22 3.79
CA GLU A 67 -1.53 13.53 5.20
C GLU A 67 -0.06 13.93 5.38
N LEU A 68 0.87 13.14 4.83
CA LEU A 68 2.30 13.44 4.86
C LEU A 68 2.66 14.73 4.11
N GLU A 69 2.02 14.97 2.96
CA GLU A 69 2.21 16.22 2.19
C GLU A 69 1.77 17.44 3.00
N LYS A 70 0.62 17.38 3.69
CA LYS A 70 0.16 18.46 4.59
C LYS A 70 1.08 18.68 5.78
N SER A 71 1.56 17.59 6.42
CA SER A 71 2.52 17.71 7.51
C SER A 71 3.82 18.37 7.05
N LEU A 72 4.33 18.00 5.87
CA LEU A 72 5.52 18.60 5.28
C LEU A 72 5.31 20.08 4.97
N GLU A 73 4.19 20.44 4.36
CA GLU A 73 3.83 21.83 4.06
C GLU A 73 3.78 22.68 5.34
N MET A 74 3.21 22.14 6.43
CA MET A 74 3.17 22.83 7.72
C MET A 74 4.58 23.06 8.30
N VAL A 75 5.46 22.07 8.21
CA VAL A 75 6.86 22.21 8.68
C VAL A 75 7.60 23.26 7.83
N GLN A 76 7.40 23.25 6.51
CA GLN A 76 7.98 24.27 5.61
C GLN A 76 7.45 25.67 5.91
N PHE A 77 6.15 25.80 6.20
CA PHE A 77 5.55 27.06 6.62
C PHE A 77 6.17 27.60 7.91
N LEU A 78 6.33 26.74 8.94
CA LEU A 78 6.98 27.11 10.19
C LEU A 78 8.45 27.48 9.97
N ALA A 79 9.18 26.73 9.15
CA ALA A 79 10.57 27.00 8.81
C ALA A 79 10.74 28.35 8.09
N SER A 80 9.83 28.70 7.17
CA SER A 80 9.86 29.98 6.44
C SER A 80 9.70 31.21 7.34
N ARG A 81 9.14 31.04 8.54
CA ARG A 81 8.88 32.11 9.52
C ARG A 81 9.87 32.10 10.69
N LYS A 82 10.88 31.24 10.65
CA LYS A 82 11.88 31.10 11.71
C LYS A 82 12.57 32.41 12.06
N ASP A 83 12.95 33.21 11.05
CA ASP A 83 13.63 34.49 11.23
C ASP A 83 12.65 35.69 11.29
N SER A 84 11.35 35.42 11.33
CA SER A 84 10.32 36.44 11.44
C SER A 84 9.99 36.72 12.90
N ASP A 85 9.96 37.99 13.27
CA ASP A 85 9.50 38.41 14.61
C ASP A 85 7.98 38.34 14.79
N LYS A 86 7.26 37.87 13.76
CA LYS A 86 5.79 37.80 13.75
C LYS A 86 5.31 36.46 14.28
N SER A 87 4.68 36.47 15.45
CA SER A 87 4.00 35.31 16.00
C SER A 87 2.84 34.86 15.11
N ILE A 88 2.62 33.55 15.02
CA ILE A 88 1.50 32.95 14.29
C ILE A 88 0.32 32.83 15.24
N GLU A 89 -0.81 33.46 14.91
CA GLU A 89 -2.07 33.20 15.61
C GLU A 89 -2.81 32.08 14.90
N THR A 90 -3.22 31.06 15.67
CA THR A 90 -3.94 29.91 15.15
C THR A 90 -4.98 29.42 16.16
N HIS A 91 -5.93 28.62 15.68
CA HIS A 91 -6.83 27.85 16.52
C HIS A 91 -6.38 26.39 16.49
N TYR A 92 -6.06 25.82 17.65
CA TYR A 92 -5.71 24.42 17.76
C TYR A 92 -6.84 23.64 18.42
N GLU A 93 -7.00 22.40 17.97
CA GLU A 93 -8.04 21.49 18.43
C GLU A 93 -7.64 20.87 19.78
N LEU A 94 -8.50 21.04 20.79
CA LEU A 94 -8.40 20.38 22.09
C LEU A 94 -9.27 19.10 22.13
N ASN A 95 -10.38 19.11 21.38
CA ASN A 95 -11.33 18.02 21.19
C ASN A 95 -12.11 18.28 19.89
N ASP A 96 -12.83 17.28 19.36
CA ASP A 96 -13.55 17.28 18.07
C ASP A 96 -14.42 18.52 17.81
N THR A 97 -14.87 19.21 18.86
CA THR A 97 -15.70 20.43 18.80
C THR A 97 -15.18 21.59 19.65
N LEU A 98 -14.01 21.43 20.28
CA LEU A 98 -13.41 22.42 21.18
C LEU A 98 -12.08 22.90 20.63
N TYR A 99 -12.00 24.19 20.33
CA TYR A 99 -10.81 24.84 19.80
C TYR A 99 -10.35 25.96 20.73
N ALA A 100 -9.04 26.10 20.90
CA ALA A 100 -8.45 27.20 21.66
C ALA A 100 -7.58 28.08 20.75
N LYS A 101 -7.60 29.38 21.01
CA LYS A 101 -6.72 30.33 20.33
C LYS A 101 -5.31 30.23 20.91
N ALA A 102 -4.31 30.06 20.06
CA ALA A 102 -2.90 30.03 20.44
C ALA A 102 -2.11 31.07 19.64
N ARG A 103 -1.05 31.58 20.28
CA ARG A 103 -0.03 32.39 19.65
C ARG A 103 1.28 31.63 19.71
N ILE A 104 1.81 31.26 18.55
CA ILE A 104 3.03 30.48 18.40
C ILE A 104 4.18 31.45 18.07
N PRO A 105 5.18 31.61 18.95
CA PRO A 105 6.38 32.37 18.64
C PRO A 105 7.24 31.64 17.59
N SER A 106 8.19 32.34 16.98
CA SER A 106 9.16 31.69 16.09
C SER A 106 9.91 30.59 16.85
N THR A 107 10.02 29.41 16.24
CA THR A 107 10.62 28.23 16.87
C THR A 107 11.56 27.51 15.89
N ASN A 108 12.57 26.85 16.45
CA ASN A 108 13.53 26.03 15.72
C ASN A 108 13.18 24.53 15.72
N THR A 109 12.19 24.13 16.52
CA THR A 109 11.91 22.73 16.80
C THR A 109 10.44 22.41 16.62
N VAL A 110 10.18 21.26 16.01
CA VAL A 110 8.86 20.63 15.92
C VAL A 110 8.92 19.24 16.51
N ASN A 111 7.89 18.83 17.23
CA ASN A 111 7.81 17.49 17.82
C ASN A 111 7.02 16.58 16.88
N LEU A 112 7.59 15.43 16.51
CA LEU A 112 6.94 14.42 15.69
C LEU A 112 6.48 13.24 16.56
N TRP A 113 5.31 12.69 16.24
CA TRP A 113 4.85 11.42 16.79
C TRP A 113 5.39 10.26 15.95
N LEU A 114 6.16 9.36 16.55
CA LEU A 114 6.85 8.28 15.83
C LEU A 114 6.05 6.98 15.70
N GLY A 115 4.84 6.93 16.27
CA GLY A 115 4.06 5.70 16.37
C GLY A 115 4.35 4.97 17.66
#